data_AF-A0A7S0WCY8-F1
#
_entry.id   AF-A0A7S0WCY8-F1
#
_cell.length_a   1.000
_cell.length_b   1.000
_cell.length_c   1.000
_cell.angle_alpha   90.00
_cell.angle_beta   90.00
_cell.angle_gamma   90.00
#
_symmetry.space_group_name_H-M   'P 1'
#
loop_
_entity.id
_entity.type
_entity.pdbx_description
1 polymer ?
#
loop_
_entity_poly.entity_id
_entity_poly.type
_entity_poly.pdbx_seq_one_letter_code
_entity_poly.pdbx_strand_id
1 'polypeptide(L)'
;NMMMSAEGTVLRASVAGAIYMKTFLTGMPNIKVGLNDRLSEETRASARGVDVNASAATSKRFIELDDLQFHQCVRLNKFSSEKTIEFTPPDGEFELVRYRVSDGITLPFKLIPAVKELGRTRLAVTVN
;
A
#
# COMPACT_ATOMS: atom_id res chain seq x y z
N ASN A 1 8.05 7.04 -1.00
CA ASN A 1 9.43 7.20 -0.49
C ASN A 1 10.32 6.08 -1.04
N MET A 2 11.48 6.42 -1.62
CA MET A 2 12.41 5.46 -2.22
C MET A 2 13.85 5.88 -1.91
N MET A 3 14.73 4.91 -1.68
CA MET A 3 16.17 5.05 -1.69
C MET A 3 16.77 4.01 -2.65
N MET A 4 17.65 4.45 -3.55
CA MET A 4 18.25 3.64 -4.59
C MET A 4 19.76 3.89 -4.63
N SER A 5 20.52 2.82 -4.87
CA SER A 5 21.96 2.88 -5.12
C SER A 5 22.26 3.57 -6.45
N ALA A 6 23.50 4.07 -6.63
CA ALA A 6 23.99 4.59 -7.90
C ALA A 6 23.94 3.54 -9.03
N GLU A 7 23.97 2.24 -8.68
CA GLU A 7 23.84 1.13 -9.64
C GLU A 7 22.39 0.86 -10.05
N GLY A 8 21.41 1.59 -9.49
CA GLY A 8 19.99 1.40 -9.78
C GLY A 8 19.32 0.29 -8.98
N THR A 9 19.98 -0.25 -7.96
CA THR A 9 19.41 -1.22 -7.01
C THR A 9 18.61 -0.50 -5.94
N VAL A 10 17.37 -0.93 -5.71
CA VAL A 10 16.49 -0.36 -4.69
C VAL A 10 16.95 -0.82 -3.31
N LEU A 11 17.31 0.13 -2.45
CA LEU A 11 17.72 -0.17 -1.07
C LEU A 11 16.52 -0.15 -0.13
N ARG A 12 15.58 0.77 -0.34
CA ARG A 12 14.36 0.88 0.44
C ARG A 12 13.25 1.49 -0.40
N ALA A 13 12.06 0.89 -0.33
CA ALA A 13 10.84 1.48 -0.85
C ALA A 13 9.78 1.48 0.25
N SER A 14 9.03 2.56 0.36
CA SER A 14 7.82 2.59 1.17
C SER A 14 6.83 3.61 0.63
N VAL A 15 5.56 3.26 0.72
CA VAL A 15 4.43 4.13 0.39
C VAL A 15 3.73 4.47 1.70
N ALA A 16 3.55 5.76 1.96
CA ALA A 16 2.60 6.23 2.96
C ALA A 16 1.39 6.75 2.18
N GLY A 17 0.24 6.13 2.39
CA GLY A 17 -1.00 6.43 1.70
C GLY A 17 -2.11 6.78 2.68
N ALA A 18 -3.15 7.41 2.16
CA ALA A 18 -4.37 7.66 2.89
C ALA A 18 -5.59 7.43 1.97
N ILE A 19 -6.66 6.91 2.53
CA ILE A 19 -7.95 6.71 1.87
C ILE A 19 -8.86 7.83 2.33
N TYR A 20 -9.17 8.75 1.42
CA TYR A 20 -10.15 9.80 1.65
C TYR A 20 -11.52 9.35 1.15
N MET A 21 -12.55 9.68 1.91
CA MET A 21 -13.93 9.38 1.54
C MET A 21 -14.74 10.67 1.51
N LYS A 22 -15.56 10.79 0.45
CA LYS A 22 -16.54 11.85 0.29
C LYS A 22 -17.94 11.24 0.34
N THR A 23 -18.70 11.57 1.37
CA THR A 23 -19.97 10.92 1.68
C THR A 23 -21.12 11.91 1.62
N PHE A 24 -22.06 11.61 0.71
CA PHE A 24 -23.37 12.27 0.59
C PHE A 24 -24.44 11.19 0.58
N LEU A 25 -24.56 10.49 1.70
CA LEU A 25 -25.47 9.37 1.85
C LEU A 25 -26.62 9.77 2.74
N THR A 26 -27.85 9.43 2.35
CA THR A 26 -29.02 9.74 3.15
C THR A 26 -29.12 8.79 4.35
N GLY A 27 -29.34 9.33 5.55
CA GLY A 27 -29.45 8.55 6.79
C GLY A 27 -28.08 8.21 7.40
N MET A 28 -28.02 7.12 8.19
CA MET A 28 -26.78 6.64 8.84
C MET A 28 -26.45 5.22 8.38
N PRO A 29 -26.03 5.01 7.12
CA PRO A 29 -25.75 3.67 6.61
C PRO A 29 -24.49 3.08 7.25
N ASN A 30 -24.51 1.78 7.51
CA ASN A 30 -23.33 1.01 7.87
C ASN A 30 -22.63 0.55 6.58
N ILE A 31 -21.37 0.92 6.42
CA ILE A 31 -20.56 0.65 5.23
C ILE A 31 -19.47 -0.37 5.58
N LYS A 32 -19.21 -1.28 4.64
CA LYS A 32 -18.12 -2.25 4.71
C LYS A 32 -17.18 -2.09 3.54
N VAL A 33 -15.89 -1.97 3.83
CA VAL A 33 -14.81 -1.89 2.84
C VAL A 33 -13.86 -3.07 3.06
N GLY A 34 -13.66 -3.86 2.01
CA GLY A 34 -12.64 -4.91 1.97
C GLY A 34 -11.33 -4.37 1.40
N LEU A 35 -10.22 -4.80 1.98
CA LEU A 35 -8.88 -4.54 1.45
C LEU A 35 -8.33 -5.82 0.83
N ASN A 36 -7.47 -5.68 -0.18
CA ASN A 36 -6.79 -6.82 -0.79
C ASN A 36 -5.52 -7.19 0.00
N ASP A 37 -5.72 -7.60 1.25
CA ASP A 37 -4.66 -7.99 2.19
C ASP A 37 -4.38 -9.50 2.08
N ARG A 38 -3.11 -9.87 1.92
CA ARG A 38 -2.67 -11.26 1.78
C ARG A 38 -3.14 -12.13 2.95
N LEU A 39 -3.07 -11.62 4.18
CA LEU A 39 -3.49 -12.36 5.38
C LEU A 39 -5.01 -12.64 5.38
N SER A 40 -5.79 -11.71 4.84
CA SER A 40 -7.24 -11.86 4.73
C SER A 40 -7.63 -12.93 3.70
N GLU A 41 -6.85 -13.06 2.63
CA GLU A 41 -7.07 -14.04 1.57
C GLU A 41 -6.55 -15.43 1.95
N GLU A 42 -5.41 -15.55 2.64
CA GLU A 42 -4.95 -16.83 3.18
C GLU A 42 -6.01 -17.44 4.13
N THR A 43 -6.60 -16.62 5.00
CA THR A 43 -7.68 -17.07 5.90
C THR A 43 -8.93 -17.51 5.13
N ARG A 44 -9.30 -16.80 4.06
CA ARG A 44 -10.48 -17.13 3.22
C ARG A 44 -10.23 -18.31 2.28
N ALA A 45 -9.01 -18.49 1.81
CA ALA A 45 -8.60 -19.55 0.91
C ALA A 45 -8.44 -20.88 1.65
N SER A 46 -7.89 -20.87 2.88
CA SER A 46 -7.88 -22.04 3.76
C SER A 46 -9.30 -22.53 4.09
N ALA A 47 -10.26 -21.62 4.26
CA ALA A 47 -11.68 -21.98 4.46
C ALA A 47 -12.35 -22.56 3.20
N ARG A 48 -11.81 -22.30 2.01
CA ARG A 48 -12.32 -22.80 0.72
C ARG A 48 -11.53 -23.99 0.15
N GLY A 49 -10.47 -24.43 0.83
CA GLY A 49 -9.60 -25.52 0.39
C GLY A 49 -8.85 -25.22 -0.92
N VAL A 50 -8.58 -23.94 -1.21
CA VAL A 50 -7.87 -23.51 -2.43
C VAL A 50 -6.47 -23.02 -2.05
N ASP A 51 -5.44 -23.60 -2.67
CA ASP A 51 -4.04 -23.22 -2.45
C ASP A 51 -3.72 -21.88 -3.15
N VAL A 52 -3.78 -20.77 -2.39
CA VAL A 52 -3.39 -19.42 -2.87
C VAL A 52 -1.89 -19.26 -3.13
N ASN A 53 -1.06 -20.20 -2.67
CA ASN A 53 0.39 -20.22 -2.94
C ASN A 53 0.75 -20.78 -4.33
N ALA A 54 -0.21 -21.26 -5.12
CA ALA A 54 0.05 -21.98 -6.38
C ALA A 54 0.51 -21.09 -7.54
N SER A 55 0.50 -19.76 -7.42
CA SER A 55 0.87 -18.88 -8.54
C SER A 55 1.52 -17.56 -8.08
N ALA A 56 2.78 -17.35 -8.46
CA ALA A 56 3.53 -16.10 -8.21
C ALA A 56 2.85 -14.84 -8.77
N ALA A 57 1.97 -15.01 -9.78
CA ALA A 57 1.13 -13.94 -10.33
C ALA A 57 0.02 -13.49 -9.36
N THR A 58 -0.41 -14.37 -8.46
CA THR A 58 -1.48 -14.12 -7.47
C THR A 58 -0.92 -13.41 -6.24
N SER A 59 0.28 -13.78 -5.76
CA SER A 59 0.98 -13.05 -4.69
C SER A 59 1.21 -11.57 -5.01
N LYS A 60 1.39 -11.21 -6.29
CA LYS A 60 1.60 -9.82 -6.73
C LYS A 60 0.34 -8.95 -6.64
N ARG A 61 -0.84 -9.56 -6.47
CA ARG A 61 -2.10 -8.80 -6.33
C ARG A 61 -2.39 -8.40 -4.89
N PHE A 62 -1.82 -9.11 -3.92
CA PHE A 62 -2.07 -8.85 -2.52
C PHE A 62 -1.05 -7.86 -1.96
N ILE A 63 -1.54 -6.97 -1.10
CA ILE A 63 -0.74 -5.93 -0.47
C ILE A 63 -0.48 -6.35 0.96
N GLU A 64 0.77 -6.27 1.39
CA GLU A 64 1.15 -6.41 2.79
C GLU A 64 1.17 -5.01 3.44
N LEU A 65 0.31 -4.81 4.44
CA LEU A 65 0.15 -3.52 5.12
C LEU A 65 1.00 -3.52 6.39
N ASP A 66 1.96 -2.59 6.50
CA ASP A 66 2.87 -2.48 7.65
C ASP A 66 2.11 -1.96 8.89
N ASP A 67 1.47 -0.79 8.73
CA ASP A 67 0.73 -0.10 9.77
C ASP A 67 -0.52 0.57 9.20
N LEU A 68 -1.57 0.62 10.02
CA LEU A 68 -2.88 1.17 9.69
C LEU A 68 -3.37 2.05 10.83
N GLN A 69 -3.77 3.27 10.50
CA GLN A 69 -4.47 4.17 11.41
C GLN A 69 -5.86 4.43 10.84
N PHE A 70 -6.89 4.27 11.68
CA PHE A 70 -8.28 4.39 11.27
C PHE A 70 -8.91 5.66 11.83
N HIS A 71 -9.88 6.19 11.11
CA HIS A 71 -10.80 7.19 11.66
C HIS A 71 -11.60 6.60 12.84
N GLN A 72 -11.98 7.46 13.79
CA GLN A 72 -12.76 7.06 14.98
C GLN A 72 -14.11 6.39 14.68
N CYS A 73 -14.65 6.57 13.47
CA CYS A 73 -15.91 5.94 13.05
C CYS A 73 -15.78 4.45 12.70
N VAL A 74 -14.56 3.91 12.65
CA VAL A 74 -14.28 2.52 12.28
C VAL A 74 -14.37 1.57 13.48
N ARG A 75 -15.04 0.44 13.28
CA ARG A 75 -15.17 -0.63 14.26
C ARG A 75 -13.93 -1.54 14.24
N LEU A 76 -12.92 -1.21 15.04
CA LEU A 76 -11.65 -1.95 15.12
C LEU A 76 -11.82 -3.44 15.46
N ASN A 77 -12.83 -3.81 16.27
CA ASN A 77 -13.11 -5.21 16.62
C ASN A 77 -13.39 -6.08 15.39
N LYS A 78 -14.16 -5.54 14.43
CA LYS A 78 -14.48 -6.24 13.18
C LYS A 78 -13.29 -6.33 12.25
N PHE A 79 -12.47 -5.29 12.21
CA PHE A 79 -11.21 -5.33 11.46
C PHE A 79 -10.26 -6.39 12.02
N SER A 80 -10.15 -6.52 13.34
CA SER A 80 -9.26 -7.50 13.96
C SER A 80 -9.67 -8.95 13.65
N SER A 81 -10.97 -9.26 13.59
CA SER A 81 -11.46 -10.62 13.37
C SER A 81 -11.65 -10.98 11.89
N GLU A 82 -12.23 -10.07 11.11
CA GLU A 82 -12.68 -10.34 9.73
C GLU A 82 -11.83 -9.63 8.67
N LYS A 83 -10.82 -8.84 9.09
CA LYS A 83 -10.00 -7.99 8.21
C LYS A 83 -10.84 -7.10 7.27
N THR A 84 -12.02 -6.71 7.75
CA THR A 84 -12.99 -5.89 7.01
C THR A 84 -13.22 -4.60 7.77
N ILE A 85 -13.16 -3.46 7.07
CA ILE A 85 -13.37 -2.15 7.66
C ILE A 85 -14.87 -1.86 7.67
N GLU A 86 -15.48 -1.84 8.85
CA GLU A 86 -16.89 -1.50 9.03
C GLU A 86 -17.02 -0.16 9.77
N PHE A 87 -17.81 0.77 9.22
CA PHE A 87 -17.98 2.11 9.79
C PHE A 87 -19.29 2.76 9.39
N THR A 88 -19.70 3.78 10.15
CA THR A 88 -20.75 4.72 9.76
C THR A 88 -20.06 6.05 9.40
N PRO A 89 -20.07 6.49 8.14
CA PRO A 89 -19.31 7.68 7.74
C PRO A 89 -19.89 8.96 8.37
N PRO A 90 -19.04 9.92 8.78
CA PRO A 90 -19.44 11.32 8.94
C PRO A 90 -19.90 11.91 7.59
N ASP A 91 -20.65 13.01 7.64
CA ASP A 91 -21.02 13.75 6.42
C ASP A 91 -19.83 14.56 5.89
N GLY A 92 -19.71 14.62 4.56
CA GLY A 92 -18.70 15.44 3.89
C GLY A 92 -17.43 14.66 3.54
N GLU A 93 -16.27 15.32 3.65
CA GLU A 93 -14.96 14.76 3.30
C GLU A 93 -14.15 14.44 4.55
N PHE A 94 -13.64 13.23 4.66
CA PHE A 94 -12.79 12.82 5.78
C PHE A 94 -11.75 11.77 5.37
N GLU A 95 -10.68 11.67 6.16
CA GLU A 95 -9.66 10.63 6.03
C GLU A 95 -10.14 9.38 6.76
N LEU A 96 -10.42 8.30 6.03
CA LEU A 96 -10.93 7.04 6.58
C LEU A 96 -9.80 6.19 7.18
N VAL A 97 -8.69 6.06 6.43
CA VAL A 97 -7.53 5.24 6.81
C VAL A 97 -6.25 5.93 6.36
N ARG A 98 -5.23 5.90 7.20
CA ARG A 98 -3.83 6.10 6.83
C ARG A 98 -3.12 4.76 6.87
N TYR A 99 -2.29 4.49 5.88
CA TYR A 99 -1.60 3.21 5.78
C TYR A 99 -0.16 3.37 5.29
N ARG A 100 0.66 2.39 5.61
CA ARG A 100 2.01 2.26 5.06
C ARG A 100 2.22 0.88 4.46
N VAL A 101 2.93 0.85 3.34
CA VAL A 101 3.30 -0.37 2.63
C VAL A 101 4.80 -0.30 2.34
N SER A 102 5.51 -1.39 2.60
CA SER A 102 6.94 -1.51 2.27
C SER A 102 7.24 -2.57 1.21
N ASP A 103 6.35 -3.55 1.02
CA ASP A 103 6.52 -4.62 0.04
C ASP A 103 5.67 -4.44 -1.22
N GLY A 104 6.03 -5.11 -2.32
CA GLY A 104 5.24 -5.15 -3.55
C GLY A 104 5.17 -3.82 -4.32
N ILE A 105 6.04 -2.86 -4.01
CA ILE A 105 5.99 -1.51 -4.60
C ILE A 105 6.47 -1.55 -6.06
N THR A 106 5.60 -1.15 -6.97
CA THR A 106 5.96 -0.97 -8.38
C THR A 106 6.56 0.42 -8.59
N LEU A 107 7.77 0.46 -9.15
CA LEU A 107 8.46 1.73 -9.40
C LEU A 107 8.01 2.33 -10.72
N PRO A 108 7.54 3.60 -10.73
CA PRO A 108 7.09 4.23 -11.98
C PRO A 108 8.26 4.61 -12.90
N PHE A 109 9.43 4.89 -12.33
CA PHE A 109 10.63 5.27 -13.06
C PHE A 109 11.86 4.60 -12.44
N LYS A 110 12.86 4.32 -13.26
CA LYS A 110 14.19 3.87 -12.85
C LYS A 110 15.19 4.92 -13.33
N LEU A 111 16.11 5.31 -12.46
CA LEU A 111 17.12 6.33 -12.73
C LEU A 111 18.51 5.71 -12.54
N ILE A 112 19.38 5.82 -13.53
CA ILE A 112 20.75 5.29 -13.45
C ILE A 112 21.71 6.47 -13.65
N PRO A 113 22.18 7.09 -12.55
CA PRO A 113 23.09 8.22 -12.64
C PRO A 113 24.52 7.72 -12.89
N ALA A 114 25.17 8.23 -13.93
CA ALA A 114 26.57 7.97 -14.22
C ALA A 114 27.37 9.27 -14.09
N VAL A 115 28.38 9.26 -13.23
CA VAL A 115 29.25 10.41 -12.98
C VAL A 115 30.66 10.06 -13.44
N LYS A 116 31.23 10.90 -14.31
CA LYS A 116 32.60 10.76 -14.82
C LYS A 116 33.37 12.05 -14.55
N GLU A 117 34.42 11.94 -13.74
CA GLU A 117 35.35 13.05 -13.52
C GLU A 117 36.25 13.25 -14.76
N LEU A 118 36.30 14.48 -15.26
CA LEU A 118 37.09 14.90 -16.41
C LEU A 118 38.22 15.83 -15.92
N GLY A 119 39.03 15.34 -14.98
CA GLY A 119 40.07 16.11 -14.30
C GLY A 119 39.55 16.85 -13.07
N ARG A 120 40.35 17.79 -12.52
CA ARG A 120 40.06 18.46 -11.24
C ARG A 120 38.95 19.52 -11.29
N THR A 121 38.59 20.00 -12.47
CA THR A 121 37.67 21.14 -12.65
C THR A 121 36.42 20.82 -13.45
N ARG A 122 36.28 19.57 -13.94
CA ARG A 122 35.16 19.18 -14.79
C ARG A 122 34.61 17.82 -14.39
N LEU A 123 33.30 17.73 -14.40
CA LEU A 123 32.51 16.53 -14.14
C LEU A 123 31.48 16.40 -15.25
N ALA A 124 31.36 15.21 -15.83
CA ALA A 124 30.29 14.85 -16.75
C ALA A 124 29.28 13.97 -16.00
N VAL A 125 28.01 14.38 -16.02
CA VAL A 125 26.92 13.65 -15.37
C VAL A 125 25.91 13.26 -16.44
N THR A 126 25.63 11.97 -16.55
CA THR A 126 24.61 11.41 -17.43
C THR A 126 23.51 10.79 -16.57
N VAL A 127 22.26 11.13 -16.86
CA VAL A 127 21.09 10.58 -16.16
C VAL A 127 20.22 9.89 -17.20
N ASN A 128 20.14 8.55 -17.11
CA ASN A 128 19.31 7.70 -17.96
C ASN A 128 18.15 7.10 -17.18
#